data_AF-C4GJK9-F1
#
_entry.id   AF-C4GJK9-F1
#
_cell.length_a   1.000
_cell.length_b   1.000
_cell.length_c   1.000
_cell.angle_alpha   90.00
_cell.angle_beta   90.00
_cell.angle_gamma   90.00
#
_symmetry.space_group_name_H-M   'P 1'
#
loop_
_entity.id
_entity.type
_entity.pdbx_description
1 polymer ?
#
loop_
_entity_poly.entity_id
_entity_poly.type
_entity_poly.pdbx_seq_one_letter_code
_entity_poly.pdbx_strand_id
1 'polypeptide(L)'
;MNTWHITSRLPSDEPNAANFAAYSQPQLIAGASPDARYLFDVVYDHNAQCFVLTLLDVNETFGFVENETRLYPTSRAELLRLIAAFQAAPAAQFASE
;
A
#
# COMPACT_ATOMS: atom_id res chain seq x y z
N MET A 1 3.04 -14.00 -16.09
CA MET A 1 2.47 -13.61 -14.79
C MET A 1 3.47 -12.69 -14.13
N ASN A 2 3.22 -11.38 -14.12
CA ASN A 2 4.04 -10.42 -13.39
C ASN A 2 3.67 -10.50 -11.91
N THR A 3 4.21 -11.50 -11.23
CA THR A 3 3.85 -11.76 -9.83
C THR A 3 4.53 -10.74 -8.94
N TRP A 4 3.74 -9.82 -8.38
CA TRP A 4 4.20 -8.91 -7.32
C TRP A 4 4.72 -9.69 -6.12
N HIS A 5 5.77 -9.18 -5.47
CA HIS A 5 6.29 -9.68 -4.20
C HIS A 5 5.52 -9.02 -3.06
N ILE A 6 4.64 -9.76 -2.38
CA ILE A 6 3.77 -9.24 -1.31
C ILE A 6 4.12 -9.85 0.04
N THR A 7 4.23 -9.00 1.07
CA THR A 7 4.24 -9.40 2.48
C THR A 7 2.99 -8.83 3.15
N SER A 8 2.18 -9.68 3.78
CA SER A 8 0.94 -9.24 4.44
C SER A 8 0.86 -9.77 5.88
N ARG A 9 0.69 -8.85 6.81
CA ARG A 9 0.25 -9.04 8.20
C ARG A 9 -1.16 -8.50 8.43
N LEU A 10 -1.81 -8.00 7.38
CA LEU A 10 -3.16 -7.44 7.42
C LEU A 10 -4.15 -8.48 7.97
N PRO A 11 -4.81 -8.20 9.12
CA PRO A 11 -5.85 -9.07 9.65
C PRO A 11 -7.00 -9.29 8.66
N SER A 12 -7.78 -10.37 8.85
CA SER A 12 -8.93 -10.69 7.98
C SER A 12 -10.14 -9.78 8.23
N ASP A 13 -10.33 -9.35 9.46
CA ASP A 13 -11.48 -8.55 9.91
C ASP A 13 -11.23 -7.05 9.71
N GLU A 14 -12.22 -6.20 9.97
CA GLU A 14 -12.02 -4.75 9.99
C GLU A 14 -11.35 -4.28 11.31
N PRO A 15 -10.63 -3.15 11.30
CA PRO A 15 -10.07 -2.56 12.51
C PRO A 15 -11.15 -2.30 13.57
N ASN A 16 -10.90 -2.76 14.79
CA ASN A 16 -11.75 -2.54 15.95
C ASN A 16 -10.94 -2.61 17.25
N ALA A 17 -11.59 -2.37 18.39
CA ALA A 17 -10.91 -2.33 19.68
C ALA A 17 -10.25 -3.67 20.07
N ALA A 18 -10.80 -4.81 19.62
CA ALA A 18 -10.30 -6.14 19.98
C ALA A 18 -9.05 -6.54 19.18
N ASN A 19 -8.86 -5.99 17.98
CA ASN A 19 -7.72 -6.29 17.12
C ASN A 19 -6.72 -5.12 16.96
N PHE A 20 -6.82 -4.11 17.83
CA PHE A 20 -5.97 -2.91 17.83
C PHE A 20 -4.48 -3.25 17.66
N ALA A 21 -3.94 -4.16 18.48
CA ALA A 21 -2.52 -4.52 18.44
C ALA A 21 -2.07 -5.17 17.13
N ALA A 22 -2.98 -5.86 16.42
CA ALA A 22 -2.70 -6.44 15.12
C ALA A 22 -2.62 -5.36 14.03
N TYR A 23 -3.36 -4.26 14.19
CA TYR A 23 -3.32 -3.08 13.32
C TYR A 23 -2.17 -2.11 13.63
N SER A 24 -1.57 -2.21 14.81
CA SER A 24 -0.41 -1.40 15.19
C SER A 24 0.94 -1.94 14.66
N GLN A 25 0.91 -2.90 13.72
CA GLN A 25 2.14 -3.36 13.08
C GLN A 25 2.76 -2.22 12.25
N PRO A 26 4.09 -2.05 12.27
CA PRO A 26 4.76 -0.99 11.52
C PRO A 26 4.64 -1.15 10.00
N GLN A 27 4.24 -2.33 9.53
CA GLN A 27 3.92 -2.63 8.13
C GLN A 27 2.82 -3.70 8.11
N LEU A 28 1.62 -3.34 7.66
CA LEU A 28 0.47 -4.23 7.57
C LEU A 28 0.46 -5.00 6.27
N ILE A 29 0.67 -4.33 5.16
CA ILE A 29 0.86 -4.99 3.87
C ILE A 29 1.77 -4.13 3.02
N ALA A 30 2.73 -4.77 2.36
CA ALA A 30 3.64 -4.13 1.44
C ALA A 30 3.81 -4.98 0.19
N GLY A 31 4.11 -4.31 -0.90
CA GLY A 31 4.31 -4.95 -2.19
C GLY A 31 5.34 -4.27 -3.05
N ALA A 32 6.09 -5.07 -3.78
CA ALA A 32 6.98 -4.63 -4.84
C ALA A 32 6.59 -5.30 -6.16
N SER A 33 6.57 -4.51 -7.22
CA SER A 33 6.51 -5.01 -8.60
C SER A 33 7.75 -5.86 -8.92
N PRO A 34 7.70 -6.74 -9.95
CA PRO A 34 8.79 -7.67 -10.25
C PRO A 34 10.16 -7.02 -10.52
N ASP A 35 10.16 -5.80 -11.03
CA ASP A 35 11.34 -4.98 -11.31
C ASP A 35 11.69 -4.02 -10.17
N ALA A 36 10.94 -4.05 -9.06
CA ALA A 36 11.02 -3.15 -7.92
C ALA A 36 10.83 -1.65 -8.26
N ARG A 37 10.32 -1.34 -9.45
CA ARG A 37 10.06 0.05 -9.87
C ARG A 37 8.89 0.65 -9.09
N TYR A 38 7.82 -0.11 -8.93
CA TYR A 38 6.63 0.30 -8.20
C TYR A 38 6.54 -0.41 -6.86
N LEU A 39 6.31 0.35 -5.80
CA LEU A 39 6.18 -0.14 -4.43
C LEU A 39 4.88 0.37 -3.81
N PHE A 40 4.36 -0.38 -2.84
CA PHE A 40 3.38 0.15 -1.91
C PHE A 40 3.66 -0.34 -0.49
N ASP A 41 3.27 0.47 0.49
CA ASP A 41 3.36 0.17 1.92
C ASP A 41 2.11 0.68 2.63
N VAL A 42 1.67 -0.06 3.66
CA VAL A 42 0.45 0.25 4.40
C VAL A 42 0.68 0.17 5.90
N VAL A 43 0.24 1.21 6.58
CA VAL A 43 0.05 1.25 8.03
C VAL A 43 -1.39 1.64 8.37
N TYR A 44 -1.77 1.50 9.64
CA TYR A 44 -3.06 1.97 10.13
C TYR A 44 -2.85 3.10 11.13
N ASP A 45 -3.45 4.25 10.87
CA ASP A 45 -3.48 5.37 11.82
C ASP A 45 -4.68 5.20 12.75
N HIS A 46 -4.39 4.80 13.99
CA HIS A 46 -5.41 4.61 15.00
C HIS A 46 -6.08 5.92 15.46
N ASN A 47 -5.43 7.08 15.30
CA ASN A 47 -6.00 8.36 15.67
C ASN A 47 -7.00 8.85 14.62
N ALA A 48 -6.64 8.72 13.34
CA ALA A 48 -7.50 9.07 12.21
C ALA A 48 -8.51 7.97 11.85
N GLN A 49 -8.35 6.77 12.42
CA GLN A 49 -9.14 5.57 12.13
C GLN A 49 -9.19 5.24 10.63
N CYS A 50 -8.03 5.31 9.97
CA CYS A 50 -7.89 5.00 8.56
C CYS A 50 -6.57 4.28 8.28
N PHE A 51 -6.52 3.63 7.12
CA PHE A 51 -5.27 3.14 6.57
C PHE A 51 -4.51 4.29 5.93
N VAL A 52 -3.19 4.22 5.96
CA VAL A 52 -2.31 5.07 5.16
C VAL A 52 -1.63 4.16 4.14
N LEU A 53 -2.11 4.19 2.91
CA LEU A 53 -1.53 3.48 1.77
C LEU A 53 -0.59 4.43 1.03
N THR A 54 0.71 4.14 1.08
CA THR A 54 1.73 4.88 0.34
C THR A 54 2.05 4.13 -0.95
N LEU A 55 2.01 4.82 -2.08
CA LEU A 55 2.32 4.32 -3.41
C LEU A 55 3.58 5.05 -3.92
N LEU A 56 4.54 4.30 -4.45
CA LEU A 56 5.84 4.83 -4.88
C LEU A 56 6.16 4.40 -6.31
N ASP A 57 6.78 5.31 -7.07
CA ASP A 57 7.51 5.05 -8.31
C ASP A 57 9.00 5.32 -8.06
N VAL A 58 9.85 4.37 -8.38
CA VAL A 58 11.30 4.42 -8.18
C VAL A 58 11.98 4.69 -9.51
N ASN A 59 12.86 5.69 -9.53
CA ASN A 59 13.69 5.98 -10.68
C ASN A 59 14.67 4.83 -10.95
N GLU A 60 14.53 4.15 -12.09
CA GLU A 60 15.37 3.00 -12.43
C GLU A 60 16.85 3.35 -12.69
N THR A 61 17.17 4.63 -12.97
CA THR A 61 18.55 5.07 -13.21
C THR A 61 19.31 5.33 -11.91
N PHE A 62 18.63 5.92 -10.92
CA PHE A 62 19.27 6.45 -9.72
C PHE A 62 18.84 5.76 -8.42
N GLY A 63 17.74 5.00 -8.44
CA GLY A 63 17.22 4.25 -7.30
C GLY A 63 16.53 5.07 -6.21
N PHE A 64 16.22 6.35 -6.47
CA PHE A 64 15.43 7.19 -5.55
C PHE A 64 13.93 7.10 -5.87
N VAL A 65 13.09 7.50 -4.91
CA VAL A 65 11.64 7.66 -5.13
C VAL A 65 11.42 8.87 -6.05
N GLU A 66 10.98 8.61 -7.27
CA GLU A 66 10.62 9.63 -8.26
C GLU A 66 9.30 10.29 -7.86
N ASN A 67 8.26 9.49 -7.62
CA ASN A 67 6.92 9.95 -7.26
C ASN A 67 6.39 9.22 -6.04
N GLU A 68 5.61 9.93 -5.23
CA GLU A 68 4.94 9.40 -4.04
C GLU A 68 3.50 9.92 -3.97
N THR A 69 2.55 9.01 -3.75
CA THR A 69 1.16 9.36 -3.45
C THR A 69 0.68 8.64 -2.20
N ARG A 70 -0.07 9.32 -1.33
CA ARG A 70 -0.73 8.71 -0.18
C ARG A 70 -2.24 8.69 -0.38
N LEU A 71 -2.85 7.55 -0.07
CA LEU A 71 -4.28 7.33 -0.05
C LEU A 71 -4.71 6.92 1.36
N TYR A 72 -5.93 7.32 1.73
CA TYR A 72 -6.44 7.14 3.10
C TYR A 72 -7.72 6.30 3.15
N PRO A 73 -7.69 5.01 2.75
CA PRO A 73 -8.90 4.19 2.79
C PRO A 73 -9.38 4.00 4.23
N THR A 74 -10.70 3.94 4.41
CA THR A 74 -11.32 3.83 5.75
C THR A 74 -11.77 2.40 6.07
N SER A 75 -11.68 1.49 5.10
CA SER A 75 -12.02 0.08 5.28
C SER A 75 -10.99 -0.83 4.61
N ARG A 76 -10.90 -2.07 5.11
CA ARG A 76 -10.04 -3.10 4.54
C ARG A 76 -10.45 -3.43 3.11
N ALA A 77 -11.76 -3.46 2.83
CA ALA A 77 -12.27 -3.69 1.48
C ALA A 77 -11.81 -2.61 0.48
N GLU A 78 -11.87 -1.34 0.90
CA GLU A 78 -11.41 -0.23 0.08
C GLU A 78 -9.89 -0.28 -0.13
N LEU A 79 -9.13 -0.54 0.94
CA LEU A 79 -7.68 -0.73 0.87
C LEU A 79 -7.29 -1.78 -0.17
N LEU A 80 -7.89 -2.97 -0.09
CA LEU A 80 -7.58 -4.07 -1.00
C LEU A 80 -7.95 -3.76 -2.44
N ARG A 81 -9.05 -3.02 -2.67
CA ARG A 81 -9.44 -2.55 -3.99
C ARG A 81 -8.41 -1.57 -4.57
N LEU A 82 -7.92 -0.63 -3.77
CA LEU A 82 -6.91 0.35 -4.19
C LEU A 82 -5.56 -0.32 -4.49
N ILE A 83 -5.13 -1.26 -3.65
CA ILE A 83 -3.94 -2.08 -3.91
C ILE A 83 -4.08 -2.84 -5.24
N ALA A 84 -5.20 -3.53 -5.44
CA ALA A 84 -5.42 -4.28 -6.68
C ALA A 84 -5.43 -3.37 -7.92
N ALA A 85 -6.03 -2.18 -7.82
CA ALA A 85 -6.01 -1.19 -8.89
C ALA A 85 -4.58 -0.73 -9.21
N PHE A 86 -3.79 -0.41 -8.19
CA PHE A 86 -2.38 -0.04 -8.36
C PHE A 86 -1.56 -1.18 -8.98
N GLN A 87 -1.73 -2.41 -8.51
CA GLN A 87 -1.02 -3.57 -9.06
C GLN A 87 -1.34 -3.85 -10.53
N ALA A 88 -2.56 -3.51 -10.98
CA ALA A 88 -3.00 -3.70 -12.35
C ALA A 88 -2.47 -2.63 -13.31
N ALA A 89 -2.29 -1.38 -12.83
CA ALA A 89 -1.87 -0.25 -13.66
C ALA A 89 -1.05 0.78 -12.87
N PRO A 90 0.17 0.43 -12.38
CA PRO A 90 0.90 1.29 -11.45
C PRO A 90 1.35 2.60 -12.09
N ALA A 91 1.75 2.60 -13.37
CA ALA A 91 2.13 3.81 -14.09
C ALA A 91 0.98 4.83 -14.22
N ALA A 92 -0.28 4.35 -14.30
CA ALA A 92 -1.44 5.23 -14.44
C ALA A 92 -1.69 6.07 -13.18
N GLN A 93 -1.21 5.60 -12.02
CA GLN A 93 -1.30 6.33 -10.75
C GLN A 93 -0.51 7.64 -10.77
N PHE A 94 0.57 7.72 -11.54
CA PHE A 94 1.52 8.84 -11.59
C PHE A 94 1.48 9.63 -12.90
N ALA A 95 0.61 9.24 -13.85
CA ALA A 95 0.56 9.86 -15.18
C ALA A 95 -0.07 11.26 -15.22
N SER A 96 -0.50 11.82 -14.08
CA SER A 96 -1.22 13.11 -13.99
C SER A 96 -0.42 14.22 -13.29
N GLU A 97 0.87 14.01 -13.04
CA GLU A 97 1.78 15.01 -12.46
C GLU A 97 2.52 15.83 -13.52
#